data_AF-A0A401YYZ6-F1
#
_entry.id   AF-A0A401YYZ6-F1
#
_cell.length_a   1.000
_cell.length_b   1.000
_cell.length_c   1.000
_cell.angle_alpha   90.00
_cell.angle_beta   90.00
_cell.angle_gamma   90.00
#
_symmetry.space_group_name_H-M   'P 1'
#
loop_
_entity.id
_entity.type
_entity.pdbx_description
1 polymer ?
#
loop_
_entity_poly.entity_id
_entity_poly.type
_entity_poly.pdbx_seq_one_letter_code
_entity_poly.pdbx_strand_id
1 'polypeptide(L)'
;MNMVRNSQTMVKSRTDVLAALAEGDVTNYAVRLVTSGVMITSALSSTIGQYFEAIVTDLVLNDEFQRDVHQVLGCSIDEGSISVEQAHCPHPMFPGSKSFRYHLIYPGVA
;
A
#
# COMPACT_ATOMS: atom_id res chain seq x y z
N MET A 1 39.46 -6.89 13.51
CA MET A 1 38.98 -6.09 12.36
C MET A 1 37.56 -6.55 12.06
N ASN A 2 36.55 -5.82 12.52
CA ASN A 2 35.15 -6.19 12.31
C ASN A 2 34.68 -5.61 10.96
N MET A 3 34.33 -6.51 10.03
CA MET A 3 33.66 -6.15 8.79
C MET A 3 32.27 -5.60 9.11
N VAL A 4 32.07 -4.32 8.83
CA VAL A 4 30.75 -3.70 8.75
C VAL A 4 30.01 -4.37 7.59
N ARG A 5 28.97 -5.15 7.90
CA ARG A 5 28.00 -5.60 6.89
C ARG A 5 27.25 -4.35 6.41
N ASN A 6 27.64 -3.85 5.24
CA ASN A 6 26.83 -2.91 4.47
C ASN A 6 25.48 -3.57 4.19
N SER A 7 24.50 -3.30 5.04
CA SER A 7 23.11 -3.43 4.66
C SER A 7 22.87 -2.26 3.71
N GLN A 8 23.04 -2.50 2.40
CA GLN A 8 22.57 -1.56 1.40
C GLN A 8 21.05 -1.57 1.48
N THR A 9 20.50 -0.72 2.35
CA THR A 9 19.12 -0.29 2.25
C THR A 9 19.01 0.43 0.90
N MET A 10 18.66 -0.30 -0.15
CA MET A 10 18.30 0.34 -1.41
C MET A 10 17.01 1.10 -1.14
N VAL A 11 17.15 2.39 -0.80
CA VAL A 11 16.04 3.34 -0.86
C VAL A 11 15.75 3.52 -2.35
N LYS A 12 14.86 2.67 -2.88
CA LYS A 12 14.43 2.76 -4.28
C LYS A 12 13.43 3.88 -4.40
N SER A 13 13.59 4.68 -5.44
CA SER A 13 12.77 5.87 -5.64
C SER A 13 11.36 5.48 -6.07
N ARG A 14 10.37 6.34 -5.81
CA ARG A 14 8.99 6.23 -6.33
C ARG A 14 8.94 5.91 -7.82
N THR A 15 9.88 6.43 -8.60
CA THR A 15 9.96 6.24 -10.05
C THR A 15 10.30 4.79 -10.42
N ASP A 16 11.21 4.14 -9.69
CA ASP A 16 11.63 2.76 -9.96
C ASP A 16 10.49 1.77 -9.68
N VAL A 17 9.70 2.08 -8.65
CA VAL A 17 8.49 1.32 -8.32
C VAL A 17 7.47 1.40 -9.45
N LEU A 18 7.12 2.62 -9.89
CA LEU A 18 6.11 2.81 -10.94
C LEU A 18 6.52 2.18 -12.27
N ALA A 19 7.82 2.17 -12.60
CA ALA A 19 8.34 1.49 -13.79
C ALA A 19 8.13 -0.02 -13.73
N ALA A 20 8.44 -0.66 -12.60
CA ALA A 20 8.24 -2.10 -12.44
C ALA A 20 6.75 -2.53 -12.52
N LEU A 21 5.82 -1.68 -12.09
CA LEU A 21 4.38 -1.92 -12.26
C LEU A 21 3.97 -1.86 -13.74
N ALA A 22 4.51 -0.89 -14.47
CA ALA A 22 4.23 -0.69 -15.90
C ALA A 22 4.77 -1.83 -16.77
N GLU A 23 5.85 -2.49 -16.33
CA GLU A 23 6.45 -3.65 -17.01
C GLU A 23 5.63 -4.95 -16.85
N GLY A 24 4.57 -4.95 -16.03
CA GLY A 24 3.57 -6.02 -16.01
C GLY A 24 4.01 -7.30 -15.30
N ASP A 25 5.18 -7.32 -14.67
CA ASP A 25 5.60 -8.43 -13.83
C ASP A 25 4.93 -8.29 -12.43
N VAL A 26 3.70 -8.83 -12.31
CA VAL A 26 3.29 -9.85 -11.30
C VAL A 26 1.76 -9.93 -11.11
N THR A 27 1.28 -11.15 -10.83
CA THR A 27 -0.11 -11.45 -10.44
C THR A 27 -0.15 -12.34 -9.19
N ASN A 28 -0.67 -11.82 -8.07
CA ASN A 28 -1.29 -12.59 -6.98
C ASN A 28 -2.05 -11.63 -6.06
N TYR A 29 -3.37 -11.53 -6.26
CA TYR A 29 -4.26 -10.72 -5.43
C TYR A 29 -4.74 -11.52 -4.22
N ALA A 30 -4.36 -11.11 -3.02
CA ALA A 30 -4.89 -11.68 -1.79
C ALA A 30 -5.43 -10.57 -0.88
N VAL A 31 -6.68 -10.71 -0.45
CA VAL A 31 -7.28 -9.79 0.51
C VAL A 31 -6.61 -10.01 1.87
N ARG A 32 -6.07 -8.93 2.45
CA ARG A 32 -5.40 -8.93 3.76
C ARG A 32 -6.28 -8.37 4.87
N LEU A 33 -7.10 -7.37 4.54
CA LEU A 33 -8.02 -6.74 5.48
C LEU A 33 -9.27 -6.24 4.75
N VAL A 34 -10.43 -6.41 5.37
CA VAL A 34 -11.68 -5.73 5.00
C VAL A 34 -12.36 -5.27 6.28
N THR A 35 -12.58 -3.97 6.41
CA THR A 35 -13.37 -3.34 7.47
C THR A 35 -14.59 -2.66 6.87
N SER A 36 -15.35 -1.87 7.66
CA SER A 36 -16.50 -1.12 7.16
C SER A 36 -16.15 -0.01 6.16
N GLY A 37 -14.87 0.37 6.04
CA GLY A 37 -14.46 1.43 5.11
C GLY A 37 -13.01 1.37 4.64
N VAL A 38 -12.28 0.30 4.97
CA VAL A 38 -10.94 0.01 4.44
C VAL A 38 -10.95 -1.38 3.80
N MET A 39 -10.29 -1.52 2.65
CA MET A 39 -9.85 -2.81 2.14
C MET A 39 -8.38 -2.74 1.79
N ILE A 40 -7.59 -3.72 2.24
CA ILE A 40 -6.17 -3.86 1.87
C ILE A 40 -6.00 -5.18 1.14
N THR A 41 -5.48 -5.12 -0.08
CA THR A 41 -5.14 -6.27 -0.92
C THR A 41 -3.63 -6.28 -1.17
N SER A 42 -2.99 -7.45 -1.11
CA SER A 42 -1.66 -7.58 -1.72
C SER A 42 -1.86 -7.67 -3.22
N ALA A 43 -1.24 -6.80 -4.00
CA ALA A 43 -1.51 -6.70 -5.43
C ALA A 43 -0.38 -7.32 -6.26
N LEU A 44 0.88 -7.06 -5.90
CA LEU A 44 2.00 -7.26 -6.81
C LEU A 44 3.26 -7.67 -6.05
N SER A 45 3.96 -8.70 -6.49
CA SER A 45 5.22 -9.20 -5.91
C SER A 45 6.33 -9.13 -6.97
N SER A 46 6.88 -7.94 -7.24
CA SER A 46 7.95 -7.79 -8.22
C SER A 46 9.31 -8.21 -7.67
N THR A 47 10.34 -8.21 -8.53
CA THR A 47 11.75 -8.34 -8.12
C THR A 47 12.19 -7.29 -7.08
N ILE A 48 11.37 -6.25 -6.85
CA ILE A 48 11.61 -5.15 -5.92
C ILE A 48 10.89 -5.37 -4.56
N GLY A 49 9.97 -6.34 -4.46
CA GLY A 49 9.23 -6.65 -3.24
C GLY A 49 7.72 -6.72 -3.45
N GLN A 50 6.99 -6.78 -2.34
CA GLN A 50 5.52 -6.87 -2.36
C GLN A 50 4.88 -5.48 -2.18
N TYR A 51 3.90 -5.18 -3.03
CA TYR A 51 3.05 -4.00 -2.96
C TYR A 51 1.66 -4.38 -2.51
N PHE A 52 1.02 -3.42 -1.84
CA PHE A 52 -0.34 -3.51 -1.35
C PHE A 52 -1.16 -2.36 -1.90
N GLU A 53 -2.38 -2.67 -2.30
CA GLU A 53 -3.38 -1.67 -2.62
C GLU A 53 -4.29 -1.52 -1.41
N ALA A 54 -4.63 -0.28 -1.07
CA ALA A 54 -5.65 -0.01 -0.09
C ALA A 54 -6.71 0.93 -0.64
N ILE A 55 -7.97 0.56 -0.44
CA ILE A 55 -9.11 1.46 -0.63
C ILE A 55 -9.49 1.96 0.75
N VAL A 56 -9.51 3.28 0.93
CA VAL A 56 -9.98 3.94 2.15
C VAL A 56 -11.11 4.90 1.80
N THR A 57 -12.28 4.69 2.39
CA THR A 57 -13.46 5.55 2.20
C THR A 57 -13.45 6.73 3.16
N ASP A 58 -14.34 7.70 2.94
CA ASP A 58 -14.61 8.80 3.87
C ASP A 58 -15.30 8.38 5.18
N LEU A 59 -15.66 7.11 5.32
CA LEU A 59 -16.22 6.55 6.55
C LEU A 59 -15.16 6.28 7.63
N VAL A 60 -13.88 6.26 7.24
CA VAL A 60 -12.76 5.90 8.12
C VAL A 60 -11.85 7.10 8.29
N LEU A 61 -11.48 7.38 9.54
CA LEU A 61 -10.54 8.44 9.87
C LEU A 61 -9.11 8.06 9.47
N ASN A 62 -8.28 9.05 9.15
CA ASN A 62 -6.89 8.81 8.75
C ASN A 62 -6.10 8.01 9.80
N ASP A 63 -6.29 8.28 11.09
CA ASP A 63 -5.58 7.59 12.18
C ASP A 63 -5.98 6.11 12.30
N GLU A 64 -7.23 5.78 11.99
CA GLU A 64 -7.72 4.41 11.96
C GLU A 64 -7.11 3.65 10.78
N PHE A 65 -7.09 4.28 9.60
CA PHE A 65 -6.43 3.72 8.43
C PHE A 65 -4.91 3.52 8.65
N GLN A 66 -4.23 4.48 9.28
CA GLN A 66 -2.81 4.32 9.64
C GLN A 66 -2.59 3.12 10.57
N ARG A 67 -3.48 2.90 11.55
CA ARG A 67 -3.40 1.75 12.45
C ARG A 67 -3.60 0.44 11.71
N ASP A 68 -4.58 0.37 10.81
CA ASP A 68 -4.85 -0.81 9.98
C ASP A 68 -3.64 -1.16 9.10
N VAL A 69 -3.04 -0.15 8.45
CA VAL A 69 -1.82 -0.34 7.65
C VAL A 69 -0.66 -0.82 8.51
N HIS A 70 -0.42 -0.21 9.68
CA HIS A 70 0.65 -0.64 10.57
C HIS A 70 0.43 -2.08 11.08
N GLN A 71 -0.81 -2.45 11.40
CA GLN A 71 -1.12 -3.80 11.87
C GLN A 71 -0.95 -4.86 10.77
N VAL A 72 -1.35 -4.55 9.53
CA VAL A 72 -1.33 -5.51 8.41
C VAL A 72 0.05 -5.59 7.75
N LEU A 73 0.75 -4.45 7.65
CA LEU A 73 1.96 -4.30 6.84
C LEU A 73 3.22 -3.99 7.66
N GLY A 74 3.09 -3.62 8.94
CA GLY A 74 4.22 -3.29 9.81
C GLY A 74 4.91 -1.97 9.48
N CYS A 75 4.31 -1.11 8.66
CA CYS A 75 4.88 0.17 8.24
C CYS A 75 3.90 1.34 8.49
N SER A 76 4.41 2.57 8.47
CA SER A 76 3.56 3.76 8.40
C SER A 76 3.14 4.05 6.96
N ILE A 77 1.99 4.70 6.77
CA ILE A 77 1.53 5.16 5.46
C ILE A 77 2.46 6.24 4.91
N ASP A 78 2.98 7.12 5.75
CA ASP A 78 3.82 8.24 5.32
C ASP A 78 5.18 7.79 4.79
N GLU A 79 5.66 6.63 5.26
CA GLU A 79 6.90 6.01 4.78
C GLU A 79 6.66 5.06 3.60
N GLY A 80 5.46 4.47 3.50
CA GLY A 80 5.17 3.40 2.54
C GLY A 80 4.25 3.77 1.36
N SER A 81 3.50 4.87 1.41
CA SER A 81 2.53 5.22 0.36
C SER A 81 3.19 5.91 -0.84
N ILE A 82 3.01 5.37 -2.04
CA ILE A 82 3.70 5.81 -3.27
C ILE A 82 2.75 6.47 -4.27
N SER A 83 1.46 6.12 -4.26
CA SER A 83 0.45 6.77 -5.09
C SER A 83 -0.87 6.89 -4.35
N VAL A 84 -1.54 8.02 -4.54
CA VAL A 84 -2.88 8.27 -4.01
C VAL A 84 -3.76 8.81 -5.13
N GLU A 85 -4.83 8.11 -5.45
CA GLU A 85 -5.89 8.60 -6.34
C GLU A 85 -7.18 8.77 -5.54
N GLN A 86 -7.89 9.88 -5.72
CA GLN A 86 -9.14 10.13 -5.01
C GLN A 86 -10.32 10.13 -6.00
N ALA A 87 -11.36 9.40 -5.64
CA ALA A 87 -12.65 9.38 -6.32
C ALA A 87 -13.71 10.05 -5.45
N HIS A 88 -14.43 11.02 -6.03
CA HIS A 88 -15.54 11.72 -5.37
C HIS A 88 -16.89 11.09 -5.73
N CYS A 89 -17.00 9.79 -5.53
CA CYS A 89 -18.25 9.05 -5.68
C CYS A 89 -18.34 7.92 -4.63
N PRO A 90 -19.56 7.40 -4.35
CA PRO A 90 -19.73 6.25 -3.48
C PRO A 90 -18.98 5.01 -4.00
N HIS A 91 -18.33 4.27 -3.11
CA HIS A 91 -17.70 3.02 -3.46
C HIS A 91 -18.73 1.86 -3.45
N PRO A 92 -18.83 1.03 -4.50
CA PRO A 92 -19.86 -0.02 -4.60
C PRO A 92 -19.85 -1.04 -3.45
N MET A 93 -18.67 -1.33 -2.89
CA MET A 93 -18.51 -2.30 -1.80
C MET A 93 -18.65 -1.70 -0.39
N PHE A 94 -18.75 -0.38 -0.27
CA PHE A 94 -18.84 0.31 1.04
C PHE A 94 -20.08 1.21 1.07
N PRO A 95 -21.25 0.64 1.38
CA PRO A 95 -22.49 1.41 1.48
C PRO A 95 -22.37 2.57 2.47
N GLY A 96 -22.83 3.75 2.06
CA GLY A 96 -22.76 4.97 2.87
C GLY A 96 -21.52 5.84 2.62
N SER A 97 -20.49 5.31 1.96
CA SER A 97 -19.37 6.13 1.50
C SER A 97 -19.81 7.15 0.45
N LYS A 98 -19.19 8.33 0.46
CA LYS A 98 -19.39 9.38 -0.55
C LYS A 98 -18.14 9.61 -1.39
N SER A 99 -16.98 9.21 -0.88
CA SER A 99 -15.71 9.27 -1.60
C SER A 99 -14.74 8.22 -1.08
N PHE A 100 -13.69 7.94 -1.85
CA PHE A 100 -12.65 7.01 -1.45
C PHE A 100 -11.31 7.38 -2.09
N ARG A 101 -10.24 6.91 -1.48
CA ARG A 101 -8.87 7.03 -1.97
C ARG A 101 -8.30 5.64 -2.22
N TYR A 102 -7.64 5.48 -3.35
CA TYR A 102 -6.75 4.35 -3.62
C TYR A 102 -5.35 4.72 -3.17
N HIS A 103 -4.75 3.86 -2.35
CA HIS A 103 -3.36 3.95 -1.93
C HIS A 103 -2.60 2.77 -2.53
N LEU A 104 -1.48 3.06 -3.19
CA LEU A 104 -0.47 2.04 -3.47
C LEU A 104 0.62 2.13 -2.40
N ILE A 105 0.80 1.07 -1.64
CA ILE A 105 1.67 0.99 -0.47
C ILE A 105 2.80 0.00 -0.74
N TYR A 106 4.03 0.46 -0.53
CA TYR A 106 5.25 -0.33 -0.50
C TYR A 106 5.86 -0.24 0.90
N PRO A 107 5.73 -1.28 1.74
CA PRO A 107 6.27 -1.27 3.09
C PRO A 107 7.81 -1.31 3.17
N GLY A 108 8.50 -1.40 2.02
CA GLY A 108 9.94 -1.63 1.96
C GLY A 108 10.31 -3.12 2.02
N VAL A 109 11.62 -3.38 2.10
CA VAL A 109 12.15 -4.73 2.34
C VAL A 109 12.17 -4.94 3.86
N ALA A 110 11.36 -5.89 4.34
CA ALA A 110 11.38 -6.32 5.74
C ALA A 110 12.74 -6.93 6.13
#